data_AF-A0A098TQV9-F1
#
_entry.id   AF-A0A098TQV9-F1
#
_cell.length_a   1.000
_cell.length_b   1.000
_cell.length_c   1.000
_cell.angle_alpha   90.00
_cell.angle_beta   90.00
_cell.angle_gamma   90.00
#
_symmetry.space_group_name_H-M   'P 1'
#
loop_
_entity.id
_entity.type
_entity.pdbx_description
1 polymer ?
#
loop_
_entity_poly.entity_id
_entity_poly.type
_entity_poly.pdbx_seq_one_letter_code
_entity_poly.pdbx_strand_id
1 'polypeptide(L)'
;MIEGVQSHPLRRIPDERGTIFHMLRMDDPHFQQFGEIYFSKVYPGVIKGWHLHKRMTLNYAVICGMVKLVLYDDRPDSETKGVVQELFLGPDQYQLVTIPPLIWNGFKGIGVEPAMVANCATLPHEATEIERKDPFDPSIPYDWALKHR
;
A
#
# COMPACT_ATOMS: atom_id res chain seq x y z
N MET A 1 -12.36 -8.19 -4.12
CA MET A 1 -10.94 -8.29 -3.74
C MET A 1 -10.17 -8.52 -5.02
N ILE A 2 -9.07 -7.81 -5.23
CA ILE A 2 -8.25 -7.90 -6.46
C ILE A 2 -7.39 -9.17 -6.39
N GLU A 3 -7.34 -9.91 -7.49
CA GLU A 3 -6.55 -11.13 -7.63
C GLU A 3 -5.05 -10.86 -7.44
N GLY A 4 -4.41 -11.62 -6.55
CA GLY A 4 -2.99 -11.52 -6.25
C GLY A 4 -2.61 -10.47 -5.19
N VAL A 5 -3.53 -9.56 -4.82
CA VAL A 5 -3.32 -8.69 -3.66
C VAL A 5 -3.55 -9.51 -2.39
N GLN A 6 -2.56 -9.51 -1.50
CA GLN A 6 -2.63 -10.28 -0.24
C GLN A 6 -2.60 -9.33 0.96
N SER A 7 -3.26 -9.74 2.04
CA SER A 7 -3.25 -9.01 3.32
C SER A 7 -2.98 -9.98 4.45
N HIS A 8 -1.93 -9.71 5.23
CA HIS A 8 -1.49 -10.54 6.34
C HIS A 8 -1.53 -9.75 7.63
N PRO A 9 -2.37 -10.12 8.62
CA PRO A 9 -2.33 -9.49 9.95
C PRO A 9 -0.93 -9.58 10.55
N LEU A 10 -0.44 -8.47 11.10
CA LEU A 10 0.91 -8.38 11.64
C LEU A 10 0.90 -8.31 13.16
N ARG A 11 1.98 -8.80 13.78
CA ARG A 11 2.12 -8.83 15.22
C ARG A 11 2.59 -7.48 15.78
N ARG A 12 1.86 -6.97 16.78
CA ARG A 12 2.26 -5.86 17.65
C ARG A 12 2.60 -6.41 19.03
N ILE A 13 3.68 -5.94 19.64
CA ILE A 13 4.12 -6.35 20.97
C ILE A 13 4.29 -5.09 21.84
N PRO A 14 3.23 -4.63 22.53
CA PRO A 14 3.31 -3.48 23.42
C PRO A 14 3.88 -3.84 24.80
N ASP A 15 4.63 -2.92 25.40
CA ASP A 15 5.05 -2.95 26.81
C ASP A 15 5.20 -1.50 27.35
N GLU A 16 5.65 -1.34 28.60
CA GLU A 16 5.79 -0.03 29.25
C GLU A 16 6.78 0.93 28.55
N ARG A 17 7.59 0.44 27.60
CA ARG A 17 8.63 1.21 26.89
C ARG A 17 8.18 1.62 25.49
N GLY A 18 7.09 1.04 24.98
CA GLY A 18 6.59 1.32 23.63
C GLY A 18 5.94 0.10 22.97
N THR A 19 6.11 -0.03 21.65
CA THR A 19 5.54 -1.15 20.89
C THR A 19 6.50 -1.61 19.80
N ILE A 20 6.77 -2.91 19.74
CA ILE A 20 7.48 -3.54 18.61
C ILE A 20 6.45 -3.88 17.53
N PHE A 21 6.79 -3.55 16.28
CA PHE A 21 5.97 -3.79 15.10
C PHE A 21 6.71 -4.76 14.17
N HIS A 22 6.28 -6.02 14.10
CA HIS A 22 6.82 -6.97 13.11
C HIS A 22 6.23 -6.68 11.74
N MET A 23 7.07 -6.46 10.73
CA MET A 23 6.61 -6.18 9.36
C MET A 23 6.77 -7.37 8.41
N LEU A 24 8.00 -7.75 8.08
CA LEU A 24 8.28 -8.78 7.10
C LEU A 24 9.60 -9.47 7.47
N ARG A 25 9.60 -10.80 7.44
CA ARG A 25 10.75 -11.65 7.71
C ARG A 25 11.10 -12.46 6.48
N MET A 26 12.37 -12.83 6.36
CA MET A 26 12.82 -13.66 5.24
C MET A 26 12.24 -15.09 5.23
N ASP A 27 11.72 -15.56 6.38
CA ASP A 27 11.10 -16.88 6.54
C ASP A 27 9.56 -16.83 6.54
N ASP A 28 8.97 -15.66 6.30
CA ASP A 28 7.53 -15.56 6.10
C ASP A 28 7.14 -16.24 4.75
N PRO A 29 6.07 -17.04 4.67
CA PRO A 29 5.70 -17.75 3.44
C PRO A 29 5.41 -16.84 2.23
N HIS A 30 5.10 -15.58 2.47
CA HIS A 30 4.83 -14.55 1.46
C HIS A 30 6.06 -13.70 1.11
N PHE A 31 7.20 -13.91 1.77
CA PHE A 31 8.46 -13.27 1.41
C PHE A 31 8.97 -13.84 0.07
N GLN A 32 9.37 -12.95 -0.83
CA GLN A 32 9.91 -13.32 -2.14
C GLN A 32 11.42 -13.07 -2.20
N GLN A 33 11.81 -11.80 -2.10
CA GLN A 33 13.19 -11.34 -2.12
C GLN A 33 13.27 -9.91 -1.57
N PHE A 34 14.48 -9.46 -1.27
CA PHE A 34 14.75 -8.08 -0.84
C PHE A 34 15.39 -7.27 -1.95
N GLY A 35 14.79 -6.13 -2.28
CA GLY A 35 15.39 -5.11 -3.14
C GLY A 35 15.77 -3.86 -2.34
N GLU A 36 14.77 -3.24 -1.71
CA GLU A 36 14.97 -2.06 -0.87
C GLU A 36 13.85 -1.92 0.16
N ILE A 37 14.11 -1.13 1.21
CA ILE A 37 13.06 -0.61 2.08
C ILE A 37 13.15 0.90 2.14
N TYR A 38 12.02 1.56 1.95
CA TYR A 38 11.90 3.00 2.12
C TYR A 38 10.63 3.38 2.86
N PHE A 39 10.62 4.60 3.39
CA PHE A 39 9.50 5.14 4.15
C PHE A 39 8.92 6.36 3.44
N SER A 40 7.61 6.36 3.26
CA SER A 40 6.88 7.47 2.64
C SER A 40 5.99 8.13 3.69
N LYS A 41 6.40 9.34 4.11
CA LYS A 41 5.57 10.20 4.96
C LYS A 41 4.49 10.87 4.13
N VAL A 42 3.23 10.82 4.57
CA VAL A 42 2.09 11.52 3.95
C VAL A 42 1.37 12.38 4.99
N TYR A 43 1.07 13.62 4.62
CA TYR A 43 0.32 14.54 5.48
C TYR A 43 -1.19 14.24 5.45
N PRO A 44 -1.94 14.62 6.50
CA PRO A 44 -3.40 14.50 6.51
C PRO A 44 -4.06 15.09 5.26
N GLY A 45 -4.96 14.34 4.64
CA GLY A 45 -5.70 14.76 3.45
C GLY A 45 -4.94 14.66 2.12
N VAL A 46 -3.61 14.53 2.14
CA VAL A 46 -2.78 14.47 0.93
C VAL A 46 -2.82 13.08 0.30
N ILE A 47 -2.91 13.04 -1.03
CA ILE A 47 -2.93 11.82 -1.84
C ILE A 47 -1.54 11.62 -2.48
N LYS A 48 -1.04 10.39 -2.42
CA LYS A 48 0.13 9.94 -3.18
C LYS A 48 -0.27 8.80 -4.10
N GLY A 49 -0.30 9.06 -5.39
CA GLY A 49 -0.73 8.13 -6.42
C GLY A 49 -1.14 8.89 -7.68
N TRP A 50 -1.54 8.21 -8.75
CA TRP A 50 -1.48 6.75 -8.90
C TRP A 50 -0.08 6.30 -9.32
N HIS A 51 0.31 5.12 -8.86
CA HIS A 51 1.57 4.47 -9.20
C HIS A 51 1.31 3.07 -9.75
N LEU A 52 2.00 2.69 -10.81
CA LEU A 52 1.98 1.34 -11.37
C LEU A 52 3.42 0.85 -11.51
N HIS A 53 3.76 -0.21 -10.79
CA HIS A 53 5.03 -0.89 -10.92
C HIS A 53 4.92 -2.01 -11.95
N LYS A 54 5.83 -2.08 -12.91
CA LYS A 54 5.81 -3.09 -13.99
C LYS A 54 6.35 -4.44 -13.56
N ARG A 55 7.24 -4.46 -12.57
CA ARG A 55 7.98 -5.66 -12.11
C ARG A 55 8.06 -5.76 -10.59
N MET A 56 8.06 -4.64 -9.88
CA MET A 56 8.22 -4.62 -8.43
C MET A 56 6.96 -5.08 -7.71
N THR A 57 7.12 -6.03 -6.78
CA THR A 57 6.10 -6.35 -5.77
C THR A 57 6.33 -5.44 -4.57
N LEU A 58 5.27 -4.77 -4.12
CA LEU A 58 5.29 -3.87 -2.98
C LEU A 58 4.80 -4.60 -1.73
N ASN A 59 5.39 -4.30 -0.58
CA ASN A 59 4.92 -4.79 0.72
C ASN A 59 4.73 -3.61 1.66
N TYR A 60 3.49 -3.16 1.81
CA TYR A 60 3.13 -1.98 2.59
C TYR A 60 2.73 -2.34 4.02
N ALA A 61 3.28 -1.60 4.98
CA ALA A 61 2.81 -1.57 6.37
C ALA A 61 2.89 -0.14 6.92
N VAL A 62 2.01 0.21 7.87
CA VAL A 62 1.91 1.57 8.42
C VAL A 62 2.02 1.51 9.93
N ILE A 63 3.07 2.13 10.47
CA ILE A 63 3.42 2.08 11.91
C ILE A 63 3.00 3.33 12.68
N CYS A 64 2.68 4.42 11.98
CA CYS A 64 2.29 5.70 12.55
C CYS A 64 1.28 6.38 11.63
N GLY A 65 0.28 7.05 12.20
CA GLY A 65 -0.87 7.59 11.50
C GLY A 65 -1.70 6.50 10.82
N MET A 66 -2.58 6.92 9.92
CA MET A 66 -3.45 6.02 9.16
C MET A 66 -3.43 6.43 7.69
N VAL A 67 -3.58 5.46 6.79
CA VAL A 67 -3.78 5.72 5.35
C VAL A 67 -4.99 4.97 4.83
N LYS A 68 -5.67 5.59 3.85
CA LYS A 68 -6.58 4.90 2.92
C LYS A 68 -5.75 4.48 1.71
N LEU A 69 -5.34 3.22 1.67
CA LEU A 69 -4.72 2.59 0.51
C LEU A 69 -5.81 2.19 -0.49
N VAL A 70 -5.61 2.54 -1.75
CA VAL A 70 -6.56 2.26 -2.82
C VAL A 70 -5.80 1.58 -3.95
N LEU A 71 -6.40 0.49 -4.43
CA LEU A 71 -5.87 -0.34 -5.49
C LEU A 71 -6.89 -0.39 -6.63
N TYR A 72 -6.41 -0.44 -7.87
CA TYR A 72 -7.22 -0.61 -9.05
C TYR A 72 -6.57 -1.60 -10.01
N ASP A 73 -7.33 -2.58 -10.45
CA ASP A 73 -6.87 -3.61 -11.38
C ASP A 73 -7.27 -3.26 -12.80
N ASP A 74 -6.30 -2.91 -13.64
CA ASP A 74 -6.53 -2.60 -15.06
C ASP A 74 -5.94 -3.67 -15.99
N ARG A 75 -5.53 -4.83 -15.43
CA ARG A 75 -4.90 -5.90 -16.21
C ARG A 75 -5.91 -6.47 -17.20
N PRO A 76 -5.61 -6.50 -18.52
CA PRO A 76 -6.56 -6.90 -19.55
C PRO A 76 -7.17 -8.29 -19.35
N ASP A 77 -6.36 -9.23 -18.87
CA ASP A 77 -6.71 -10.65 -18.74
C ASP A 77 -7.06 -11.07 -17.30
N SER A 78 -7.16 -10.12 -16.35
CA SER A 78 -7.51 -10.47 -14.96
C SER A 78 -9.02 -10.62 -14.79
N GLU A 79 -9.44 -11.64 -14.04
CA GLU A 79 -10.83 -11.83 -13.62
C GLU A 79 -11.32 -10.68 -12.72
N THR A 80 -10.41 -9.91 -12.12
CA THR A 80 -10.73 -8.74 -11.29
C THR A 80 -10.50 -7.40 -11.98
N LYS A 81 -10.37 -7.39 -13.32
CA LYS A 81 -10.26 -6.14 -14.09
C LYS A 81 -11.42 -5.18 -13.78
N GLY A 82 -11.09 -3.91 -13.56
CA GLY A 82 -12.04 -2.86 -13.20
C GLY A 82 -12.37 -2.79 -11.70
N VAL A 83 -11.91 -3.75 -10.90
CA VAL A 83 -12.17 -3.75 -9.45
C VAL A 83 -11.32 -2.68 -8.76
N VAL A 84 -11.98 -1.84 -7.97
CA VAL A 84 -11.34 -0.97 -6.98
C VAL A 84 -11.40 -1.63 -5.61
N GLN A 85 -10.28 -1.63 -4.89
CA GLN A 85 -10.18 -2.12 -3.52
C GLN A 85 -9.64 -1.03 -2.59
N GLU A 86 -10.40 -0.74 -1.53
CA GLU A 86 -9.98 0.14 -0.45
C GLU A 86 -9.48 -0.69 0.74
N LEU A 87 -8.33 -0.31 1.30
CA LEU A 87 -7.75 -0.86 2.51
C LEU A 87 -7.37 0.29 3.44
N PHE A 88 -7.60 0.12 4.75
CA PHE A 88 -7.24 1.11 5.76
C PHE A 88 -6.10 0.54 6.60
N LEU A 89 -4.95 1.21 6.59
CA LEU A 89 -3.73 0.71 7.20
C LEU A 89 -3.20 1.70 8.23
N GLY A 90 -2.76 1.18 9.36
CA GLY A 90 -2.11 1.90 10.45
C GLY A 90 -2.09 1.04 11.71
N PRO A 91 -1.69 1.58 12.86
CA PRO A 91 -1.61 0.81 14.10
C PRO A 91 -2.90 0.09 14.46
N ASP A 92 -4.06 0.71 14.23
CA ASP A 92 -5.38 0.15 14.54
C ASP A 92 -5.78 -1.02 13.63
N GLN A 93 -5.18 -1.09 12.44
CA GLN A 93 -5.36 -2.17 11.47
C GLN A 93 -3.98 -2.55 10.92
N TYR A 94 -3.12 -3.07 11.80
CA TYR A 94 -1.73 -3.37 11.47
C TYR A 94 -1.61 -4.68 10.71
N GLN A 95 -1.34 -4.56 9.41
CA GLN A 95 -1.22 -5.68 8.47
C GLN A 95 -0.21 -5.34 7.37
N LEU A 96 0.36 -6.38 6.77
CA LEU A 96 1.17 -6.29 5.56
C LEU A 96 0.24 -6.41 4.37
N VAL A 97 0.29 -5.47 3.45
CA VAL A 97 -0.38 -5.57 2.16
C VAL A 97 0.66 -5.80 1.07
N THR A 98 0.62 -6.98 0.46
CA THR A 98 1.46 -7.33 -0.68
C THR A 98 0.71 -7.03 -1.96
N ILE A 99 1.26 -6.13 -2.78
CA ILE A 99 0.68 -5.66 -4.03
C ILE A 99 1.55 -6.18 -5.17
N PRO A 100 1.04 -7.07 -6.04
CA PRO A 100 1.80 -7.58 -7.17
C PRO A 100 2.00 -6.47 -8.23
N PRO A 101 2.93 -6.68 -9.18
CA PRO A 101 3.10 -5.78 -10.30
C PRO A 101 1.79 -5.60 -11.10
N LEU A 102 1.72 -4.50 -11.84
CA LEU A 102 0.61 -4.18 -12.74
C LEU A 102 -0.73 -3.89 -12.02
N ILE A 103 -0.71 -3.60 -10.73
CA ILE A 103 -1.84 -3.02 -9.98
C ILE A 103 -1.59 -1.53 -9.72
N TRP A 104 -2.52 -0.69 -10.17
CA TRP A 104 -2.49 0.73 -9.84
C TRP A 104 -2.71 0.87 -8.34
N ASN A 105 -1.83 1.61 -7.67
CA ASN A 105 -1.96 1.87 -6.24
C ASN A 105 -1.73 3.35 -5.91
N GLY A 106 -2.40 3.80 -4.86
CA GLY A 106 -2.17 5.10 -4.25
C GLY A 106 -2.67 5.09 -2.82
N PHE A 107 -2.23 6.05 -2.02
CA PHE A 107 -2.73 6.18 -0.65
C PHE A 107 -2.94 7.63 -0.26
N LYS A 108 -3.96 7.85 0.57
CA LYS A 108 -4.27 9.15 1.17
C LYS A 108 -3.99 9.09 2.66
N GLY A 109 -3.28 10.09 3.20
CA GLY A 109 -3.15 10.26 4.65
C GLY A 109 -4.51 10.57 5.26
N ILE A 110 -4.95 9.77 6.23
CA ILE A 110 -6.22 9.97 6.94
C ILE A 110 -5.96 10.14 8.44
N GLY A 111 -6.90 10.78 9.13
CA GLY A 111 -6.73 11.20 10.52
C GLY A 111 -6.11 12.60 10.63
N VAL A 112 -5.54 12.91 11.79
CA VAL A 112 -5.05 14.25 12.14
C VAL A 112 -3.52 14.35 12.20
N GLU A 113 -2.82 13.23 12.12
CA GLU A 113 -1.36 13.15 12.15
C GLU A 113 -0.80 12.63 10.82
N PRO A 114 0.44 12.98 10.44
CA PRO A 114 1.09 12.39 9.29
C PRO A 114 1.23 10.87 9.44
N ALA A 115 1.01 10.13 8.36
CA ALA A 115 1.22 8.69 8.35
C ALA A 115 2.57 8.31 7.73
N MET A 116 3.16 7.21 8.21
CA MET A 116 4.41 6.67 7.70
C MET A 116 4.18 5.28 7.09
N VAL A 117 4.24 5.21 5.76
CA VAL A 117 4.12 3.95 5.02
C VAL A 117 5.52 3.39 4.79
N ALA A 118 5.80 2.21 5.34
CA ALA A 118 6.96 1.42 4.97
C ALA A 118 6.63 0.61 3.71
N ASN A 119 7.53 0.63 2.73
CA ASN A 119 7.49 -0.29 1.61
C ASN A 119 8.76 -1.13 1.61
N CYS A 120 8.63 -2.45 1.83
CA CYS A 120 9.71 -3.40 1.59
C CYS A 120 9.51 -3.99 0.18
N ALA A 121 10.22 -3.43 -0.80
CA ALA A 121 10.08 -3.78 -2.20
C ALA A 121 10.97 -4.97 -2.58
N THR A 122 10.52 -5.76 -3.55
CA THR A 122 11.31 -6.88 -4.09
C THR A 122 12.47 -6.44 -4.99
N LEU A 123 12.44 -5.21 -5.50
CA LEU A 123 13.47 -4.64 -6.37
C LEU A 123 13.88 -3.24 -5.88
N PRO A 124 15.13 -2.80 -6.12
CA PRO A 124 15.51 -1.40 -5.93
C PRO A 124 14.71 -0.45 -6.83
N HIS A 125 14.59 0.82 -6.43
CA HIS A 125 13.88 1.82 -7.21
C HIS A 125 14.56 2.10 -8.55
N GLU A 126 13.79 1.98 -9.64
CA GLU A 126 14.19 2.40 -10.98
C GLU A 126 13.10 3.31 -11.57
N ALA A 127 13.46 4.55 -11.94
CA ALA A 127 12.48 5.53 -12.41
C ALA A 127 11.73 5.09 -13.68
N THR A 128 12.33 4.24 -14.51
CA THR A 128 11.76 3.69 -15.75
C THR A 128 10.79 2.52 -15.51
N GLU A 129 10.78 1.95 -14.31
CA GLU A 129 9.94 0.80 -13.95
C GLU A 129 8.53 1.19 -13.49
N ILE A 130 8.35 2.47 -13.14
CA ILE A 130 7.11 3.01 -12.58
C ILE A 130 6.38 3.92 -13.56
N GLU A 131 5.08 3.70 -13.73
CA GLU A 131 4.18 4.65 -14.38
C GLU A 131 3.40 5.44 -13.33
N ARG A 132 3.05 6.68 -13.69
CA ARG A 132 2.33 7.59 -12.80
C ARG A 132 1.14 8.20 -13.54
N LYS A 133 0.05 8.39 -12.82
CA LYS A 133 -1.12 9.16 -13.26
C LYS A 133 -1.51 10.16 -12.19
N ASP A 134 -2.18 11.22 -12.60
CA ASP A 134 -2.80 12.16 -11.66
C ASP A 134 -3.80 11.41 -10.75
N PRO A 135 -3.87 11.69 -9.44
CA PRO A 135 -4.84 11.07 -8.53
C PRO A 135 -6.30 11.10 -9.02
N PHE A 136 -6.66 12.09 -9.84
CA PHE A 136 -7.99 12.35 -10.39
C PHE A 136 -8.09 12.00 -11.88
N ASP A 137 -7.15 11.22 -12.41
CA ASP A 137 -7.19 10.75 -13.79
C ASP A 137 -8.48 9.94 -14.04
N PRO A 138 -9.29 10.30 -15.06
CA PRO A 138 -10.61 9.71 -15.28
C PRO A 138 -10.57 8.26 -15.75
N SER A 139 -9.39 7.74 -16.15
CA SER A 139 -9.23 6.33 -16.50
C SER A 139 -9.32 5.39 -15.29
N ILE A 140 -9.15 5.90 -14.07
CA ILE A 140 -9.34 5.14 -12.84
C ILE A 140 -10.59 5.69 -12.13
N PRO A 141 -11.71 4.93 -12.09
CA PRO A 141 -13.01 5.45 -11.67
C PRO A 141 -13.11 5.53 -10.13
N TYR A 142 -12.33 6.42 -9.52
CA TYR A 142 -12.23 6.53 -8.07
C TYR A 142 -12.22 7.96 -7.55
N ASP A 143 -13.07 8.21 -6.55
CA ASP A 143 -13.12 9.46 -5.80
C ASP A 143 -12.44 9.30 -4.43
N TRP A 144 -11.45 10.16 -4.19
CA TRP A 144 -10.68 10.24 -2.94
C TRP A 144 -11.40 11.00 -1.81
N ALA A 145 -12.61 11.51 -2.05
CA ALA A 145 -13.43 12.17 -1.05
C ALA A 145 -13.79 11.24 0.11
N LEU A 146 -14.10 11.86 1.26
CA LEU A 146 -14.63 11.16 2.41
C LEU A 146 -16.04 10.66 2.09
N LYS A 147 -16.28 9.37 2.27
CA LYS A 147 -17.63 8.79 2.18
C LYS A 147 -18.30 8.90 3.55
N HIS A 148 -19.30 9.77 3.67
CA HIS A 148 -20.18 9.85 4.84
C HIS A 148 -21.20 8.72 4.75
N ARG A 149 -21.12 7.75 5.66
CA ARG A 149 -22.00 6.58 5.72
C ARG A 149 -22.42 6.32 7.15
#